data_AF-A0A3B8VR28-F1
#
_entry.id   AF-A0A3B8VR28-F1
#
_cell.length_a   1.000
_cell.length_b   1.000
_cell.length_c   1.000
_cell.angle_alpha   90.00
_cell.angle_beta   90.00
_cell.angle_gamma   90.00
#
_symmetry.space_group_name_H-M   'P 1'
#
loop_
_entity.id
_entity.type
_entity.pdbx_description
1 polymer ?
#
loop_
_entity_poly.entity_id
_entity_poly.type
_entity_poly.pdbx_seq_one_letter_code
_entity_poly.pdbx_strand_id
1 'polypeptide(L)'
;MGLGVTIIKKEFAGLWLTPGNGECDVAAAGMMKRVGRDLGNTGAWSQSYMLVKRSLLIRRSDADVLKGPADFTGKKIVVTPTSTAHIDAEERYQPLGSIIIPVVPSQDEIVNQLLSHGVDAFGEGNVSNEYLAQKYVDGNGHRLLALADIHTMDQPETLRFAVRATDKRLLHRLNEFIAERQT
;
A
#
# COMPACT_ATOMS: atom_id res chain seq x y z
N MET A 1 10.46 -8.17 21.76
CA MET A 1 9.54 -7.22 22.44
C MET A 1 8.52 -7.88 23.38
N GLY A 2 8.07 -9.13 23.19
CA GLY A 2 7.34 -9.87 24.25
C GLY A 2 6.03 -9.23 24.76
N LEU A 3 5.40 -8.36 23.94
CA LEU A 3 4.19 -7.62 24.30
C LEU A 3 2.94 -8.46 24.01
N GLY A 4 1.90 -8.30 24.83
CA GLY A 4 0.55 -8.75 24.46
C GLY A 4 -0.01 -7.89 23.34
N VAL A 5 -0.64 -8.51 22.34
CA VAL A 5 -1.17 -7.82 21.16
C VAL A 5 -2.67 -8.09 21.03
N THR A 6 -3.45 -7.01 20.94
CA THR A 6 -4.87 -7.07 20.55
C THR A 6 -5.02 -6.36 19.22
N ILE A 7 -5.66 -7.01 18.24
CA ILE A 7 -5.82 -6.46 16.88
C ILE A 7 -7.23 -5.90 16.73
N ILE A 8 -7.32 -4.63 16.35
CA ILE A 8 -8.56 -3.95 15.97
C ILE A 8 -8.46 -3.64 14.48
N LYS A 9 -9.48 -4.03 13.69
CA LYS A 9 -9.54 -3.76 12.25
C LYS A 9 -10.30 -2.46 11.99
N LYS A 10 -9.76 -1.62 11.11
CA LYS A 10 -10.36 -0.36 10.66
C LYS A 10 -9.98 -0.10 9.20
N GLU A 11 -10.78 0.73 8.54
CA GLU A 11 -10.48 1.24 7.22
C GLU A 11 -9.16 2.03 7.19
N PHE A 12 -8.48 2.03 6.04
CA PHE A 12 -7.21 2.72 5.88
C PHE A 12 -7.34 4.24 6.05
N ALA A 13 -8.46 4.81 5.58
CA ALA A 13 -8.71 6.24 5.63
C ALA A 13 -8.72 6.75 7.09
N GLY A 14 -7.78 7.65 7.41
CA GLY A 14 -7.64 8.23 8.75
C GLY A 14 -6.99 7.29 9.78
N LEU A 15 -6.56 6.08 9.40
CA LEU A 15 -6.02 5.09 10.34
C LEU A 15 -4.85 5.63 11.17
N TRP A 16 -4.01 6.50 10.59
CA TRP A 16 -2.85 7.10 11.26
C TRP A 16 -3.22 8.01 12.45
N LEU A 17 -4.47 8.49 12.54
CA LEU A 17 -4.96 9.32 13.66
C LEU A 17 -5.31 8.50 14.89
N THR A 18 -5.64 7.21 14.71
CA THR A 18 -6.20 6.36 15.77
C THR A 18 -5.32 6.23 17.02
N PRO A 19 -3.97 6.21 16.96
CA PRO A 19 -3.15 6.21 18.17
C PRO A 19 -3.21 7.54 18.92
N GLY A 20 -3.24 8.67 18.20
CA GLY A 20 -3.33 10.01 18.78
C GLY A 20 -4.69 10.27 19.43
N ASN A 21 -5.75 9.65 18.90
CA ASN A 21 -7.10 9.69 19.47
C ASN A 21 -7.28 8.77 20.70
N GLY A 22 -6.27 8.01 21.08
CA GLY A 22 -6.34 7.08 22.20
C GLY A 22 -7.07 5.77 21.90
N GLU A 23 -7.38 5.49 20.63
CA GLU A 23 -8.14 4.30 20.22
C GLU A 23 -7.28 3.02 20.16
N CYS A 24 -5.98 3.17 19.90
CA CYS A 24 -5.00 2.09 19.95
C CYS A 24 -3.62 2.62 20.38
N ASP A 25 -2.65 1.74 20.56
CA ASP A 25 -1.27 2.13 20.88
C ASP A 25 -0.41 2.29 19.63
N VAL A 26 -0.67 1.46 18.63
CA VAL A 26 0.02 1.42 17.34
C VAL A 26 -0.99 1.20 16.22
N ALA A 27 -0.91 2.01 15.18
CA ALA A 27 -1.61 1.78 13.92
C ALA A 27 -0.61 1.33 12.85
N ALA A 28 -0.97 0.25 12.15
CA ALA A 28 -0.12 -0.45 11.19
C ALA A 28 -0.93 -0.87 9.96
N ALA A 29 -0.59 -0.32 8.79
CA ALA A 29 -1.19 -0.72 7.51
C ALA A 29 -0.31 -0.35 6.31
N GLY A 30 1.01 -0.45 6.45
CA GLY A 30 1.94 0.01 5.41
C GLY A 30 1.76 1.49 5.08
N MET A 31 1.83 2.35 6.10
CA MET A 31 1.55 3.78 5.95
C MET A 31 2.84 4.59 5.81
N MET A 32 2.80 5.64 4.99
CA MET A 32 3.88 6.61 4.82
C MET A 32 3.57 7.93 5.54
N LYS A 33 4.57 8.53 6.19
CA LYS A 33 4.53 9.93 6.64
C LYS A 33 4.50 10.87 5.42
N ARG A 34 3.44 11.67 5.27
CA ARG A 34 3.26 12.63 4.18
C ARG A 34 2.62 13.92 4.68
N VAL A 35 2.82 15.02 3.95
CA VAL A 35 2.00 16.23 4.10
C VAL A 35 0.52 15.85 3.96
N GLY A 36 -0.32 16.37 4.87
CA GLY A 36 -1.75 16.00 4.96
C GLY A 36 -2.06 14.78 5.84
N ARG A 37 -1.04 14.03 6.29
CA ARG A 37 -1.18 12.98 7.32
C ARG A 37 -0.62 13.46 8.66
N ASP A 38 -1.26 14.49 9.20
CA ASP A 38 -0.96 14.98 10.55
C ASP A 38 -1.45 13.96 11.59
N LEU A 39 -0.67 13.74 12.64
CA LEU A 39 -0.98 12.83 13.76
C LEU A 39 -1.46 13.60 15.00
N GLY A 40 -1.55 14.93 14.90
CA GLY A 40 -1.79 15.82 16.01
C GLY A 40 -0.64 15.79 17.03
N ASN A 41 -0.88 16.40 18.19
CA ASN A 41 0.14 16.50 19.24
C ASN A 41 0.33 15.21 20.06
N THR A 42 -0.55 14.22 19.88
CA THR A 42 -0.62 13.00 20.68
C THR A 42 -0.26 11.74 19.89
N GLY A 43 0.03 11.85 18.59
CA GLY A 43 0.57 10.77 17.78
C GLY A 43 2.00 11.05 17.30
N ALA A 44 2.76 9.99 17.04
CA ALA A 44 4.12 10.05 16.54
C ALA A 44 4.36 8.98 15.49
N TRP A 45 5.18 9.29 14.48
CA TRP A 45 5.67 8.30 13.52
C TRP A 45 6.87 7.54 14.08
N SER A 46 6.91 6.22 13.89
CA SER A 46 8.11 5.42 14.11
C SER A 46 9.21 5.75 13.10
N GLN A 47 10.40 5.19 13.31
CA GLN A 47 11.38 5.00 12.25
C GLN A 47 10.76 4.21 11.09
N SER A 48 11.28 4.42 9.88
CA SER A 48 10.85 3.66 8.71
C SER A 48 11.34 2.23 8.79
N TYR A 49 10.47 1.26 8.52
CA TYR A 49 10.82 -0.16 8.52
C TYR A 49 10.98 -0.76 7.12
N MET A 50 10.49 -0.09 6.07
CA MET A 50 10.55 -0.61 4.70
C MET A 50 10.50 0.52 3.67
N LEU A 51 11.29 0.41 2.61
CA LEU A 51 11.16 1.22 1.39
C LEU A 51 10.27 0.47 0.40
N VAL A 52 9.30 1.16 -0.19
CA VAL A 52 8.36 0.56 -1.15
C VAL A 52 8.43 1.31 -2.47
N LYS A 53 8.35 0.56 -3.57
CA LYS A 53 8.11 1.09 -4.91
C LYS A 53 6.64 0.94 -5.24
N ARG A 54 6.08 1.91 -5.97
CA ARG A 54 4.74 1.77 -6.54
C ARG A 54 4.79 0.84 -7.74
N SER A 55 3.69 0.15 -7.98
CA SER A 55 3.53 -0.76 -9.10
C SER A 55 2.05 -0.96 -9.40
N LEU A 56 1.76 -1.37 -10.63
CA LEU A 56 0.45 -1.88 -11.00
C LEU A 56 0.50 -3.40 -11.07
N LEU A 57 -0.48 -4.08 -10.48
CA LEU A 57 -0.72 -5.49 -10.69
C LEU A 57 -1.68 -5.64 -11.87
N ILE A 58 -1.26 -6.40 -12.87
CA ILE A 58 -2.01 -6.62 -14.11
C ILE A 58 -2.11 -8.12 -14.40
N ARG A 59 -2.96 -8.48 -15.36
CA ARG A 59 -2.94 -9.84 -15.94
C ARG A 59 -1.60 -10.12 -16.60
N ARG A 60 -1.09 -11.35 -16.45
CA ARG A 60 0.17 -11.77 -17.08
C ARG A 60 0.13 -11.64 -18.61
N SER A 61 -1.02 -11.90 -19.23
CA SER A 61 -1.25 -11.77 -20.67
C SER A 61 -1.03 -10.35 -21.20
N ASP A 62 -1.15 -9.34 -20.34
CA ASP A 62 -1.12 -7.94 -20.74
C ASP A 62 0.26 -7.30 -20.51
N ALA A 63 1.23 -8.06 -19.98
CA ALA A 63 2.55 -7.56 -19.60
C ALA A 63 3.36 -6.99 -20.78
N ASP A 64 3.07 -7.44 -22.00
CA ASP A 64 3.75 -6.96 -23.21
C ASP A 64 3.16 -5.68 -23.77
N VAL A 65 1.98 -5.25 -23.30
CA VAL A 65 1.29 -4.04 -23.80
C VAL A 65 1.05 -2.99 -22.72
N LEU A 66 1.02 -3.36 -21.44
CA LEU A 66 0.84 -2.44 -20.30
C LEU A 66 2.17 -2.26 -19.57
N LYS A 67 3.03 -1.35 -20.04
CA LYS A 67 4.40 -1.18 -19.52
C LYS A 67 4.59 0.10 -18.73
N GLY A 68 3.94 1.19 -19.14
CA GLY A 68 4.08 2.49 -18.50
C GLY A 68 2.80 3.32 -18.60
N PRO A 69 2.78 4.54 -18.02
CA PRO A 69 1.56 5.31 -17.80
C PRO A 69 0.69 5.54 -19.04
N ALA A 70 1.30 5.79 -20.21
CA ALA A 70 0.58 6.04 -21.45
C ALA A 70 -0.26 4.82 -21.92
N ASP A 71 0.20 3.61 -21.61
CA ASP A 71 -0.46 2.36 -22.00
C ASP A 71 -1.77 2.13 -21.23
N PHE A 72 -1.98 2.87 -20.13
CA PHE A 72 -3.17 2.79 -19.30
C PHE A 72 -4.28 3.79 -19.71
N THR A 73 -4.09 4.52 -20.81
CA THR A 73 -5.14 5.42 -21.35
C THR A 73 -6.47 4.66 -21.54
N GLY A 74 -7.54 5.16 -20.91
CA GLY A 74 -8.86 4.54 -20.93
C GLY A 74 -9.01 3.25 -20.11
N LYS A 75 -7.96 2.83 -19.38
CA LYS A 75 -7.97 1.63 -18.53
C LYS A 75 -8.48 1.94 -17.13
N LYS A 76 -9.06 0.93 -16.48
CA LYS A 76 -9.57 1.01 -15.10
C LYS A 76 -8.49 0.57 -14.12
N ILE A 77 -8.11 1.47 -13.21
CA ILE A 77 -7.12 1.21 -12.16
C ILE A 77 -7.82 1.28 -10.80
N VAL A 78 -7.90 0.15 -10.11
CA VAL A 78 -8.39 0.10 -8.72
C VAL A 78 -7.29 0.47 -7.77
N VAL A 79 -7.61 1.25 -6.73
CA VAL A 79 -6.68 1.70 -5.71
C VAL A 79 -7.35 1.82 -4.34
N THR A 80 -6.58 1.60 -3.27
CA THR A 80 -7.04 1.82 -1.90
C THR A 80 -7.27 3.33 -1.67
N PRO A 81 -8.49 3.79 -1.31
CA PRO A 81 -8.78 5.21 -1.11
C PRO A 81 -7.83 5.90 -0.13
N THR A 82 -7.42 7.13 -0.43
CA THR A 82 -6.51 7.97 0.39
C THR A 82 -5.10 7.39 0.64
N SER A 83 -4.79 6.22 0.04
CA SER A 83 -3.46 5.65 0.05
C SER A 83 -2.50 6.43 -0.84
N THR A 84 -1.21 6.16 -0.67
CA THR A 84 -0.16 6.63 -1.59
C THR A 84 -0.33 6.06 -2.99
N ALA A 85 -0.90 4.86 -3.15
CA ALA A 85 -1.24 4.30 -4.46
C ALA A 85 -2.36 5.10 -5.15
N HIS A 86 -3.36 5.56 -4.39
CA HIS A 86 -4.43 6.39 -4.94
C HIS A 86 -3.89 7.72 -5.44
N ILE A 87 -3.10 8.39 -4.61
CA ILE A 87 -2.42 9.64 -4.97
C ILE A 87 -1.55 9.46 -6.22
N ASP A 88 -0.72 8.41 -6.26
CA ASP A 88 0.12 8.09 -7.41
C ASP A 88 -0.70 7.86 -8.68
N ALA A 89 -1.84 7.16 -8.54
CA ALA A 89 -2.77 6.90 -9.64
C ALA A 89 -3.36 8.20 -10.22
N GLU A 90 -3.81 9.11 -9.35
CA GLU A 90 -4.35 10.43 -9.70
C GLU A 90 -3.29 11.35 -10.31
N GLU A 91 -2.05 11.30 -9.82
CA GLU A 91 -0.95 12.17 -10.30
C GLU A 91 -0.37 11.69 -11.64
N ARG A 92 -0.24 10.37 -11.85
CA ARG A 92 0.54 9.79 -12.96
C ARG A 92 -0.29 9.23 -14.11
N TYR A 93 -1.47 8.68 -13.85
CA TYR A 93 -2.26 7.93 -14.84
C TYR A 93 -3.56 8.63 -15.23
N GLN A 94 -4.23 9.28 -14.27
CA GLN A 94 -5.46 10.01 -14.53
C GLN A 94 -5.30 11.16 -15.54
N PRO A 95 -4.22 11.97 -15.52
CA PRO A 95 -4.05 13.05 -16.50
C PRO A 95 -3.87 12.54 -17.93
N LEU A 96 -3.49 11.27 -18.09
CA LEU A 96 -3.36 10.57 -19.37
C LEU A 96 -4.67 9.88 -19.80
N GLY A 97 -5.74 9.98 -19.01
CA GLY A 97 -7.06 9.43 -19.34
C GLY A 97 -7.36 8.06 -18.74
N SER A 98 -6.61 7.60 -17.74
CA SER A 98 -6.97 6.40 -16.96
C SER A 98 -8.17 6.68 -16.05
N ILE A 99 -9.00 5.66 -15.81
CA ILE A 99 -10.15 5.71 -14.90
C ILE A 99 -9.72 5.17 -13.53
N ILE A 100 -9.63 6.05 -12.53
CA ILE A 100 -9.22 5.69 -11.17
C ILE A 100 -10.46 5.29 -10.36
N ILE A 101 -10.44 4.09 -9.77
CA ILE A 101 -11.55 3.52 -8.99
C ILE A 101 -11.09 3.35 -7.54
N PRO A 102 -11.40 4.31 -6.65
CA PRO A 102 -11.02 4.25 -5.24
C PRO A 102 -11.98 3.35 -4.46
N VAL A 103 -11.60 2.09 -4.26
CA VAL A 103 -12.36 1.10 -3.49
C VAL A 103 -11.42 0.12 -2.79
N VAL A 104 -11.85 -0.48 -1.67
CA VAL A 104 -11.08 -1.48 -0.91
C VAL A 104 -11.69 -2.86 -1.12
N PRO A 105 -11.44 -3.53 -2.25
CA PRO A 105 -11.86 -4.92 -2.44
C PRO A 105 -10.99 -5.85 -1.57
N SER A 106 -11.49 -7.06 -1.32
CA SER A 106 -10.62 -8.11 -0.80
C SER A 106 -9.53 -8.49 -1.82
N GLN A 107 -8.43 -9.10 -1.37
CA GLN A 107 -7.37 -9.57 -2.28
C GLN A 107 -7.89 -10.57 -3.33
N ASP A 108 -8.79 -11.47 -2.93
CA ASP A 108 -9.37 -12.47 -3.83
C ASP A 108 -10.32 -11.79 -4.83
N GLU A 109 -11.09 -10.80 -4.37
CA GLU A 109 -11.99 -10.03 -5.22
C GLU A 109 -11.24 -9.21 -6.28
N ILE A 110 -10.17 -8.49 -5.92
CA ILE A 110 -9.43 -7.71 -6.92
C ILE A 110 -8.76 -8.61 -7.95
N VAL A 111 -8.26 -9.78 -7.54
CA VAL A 111 -7.68 -10.75 -8.47
C VAL A 111 -8.76 -11.30 -9.40
N ASN A 112 -9.95 -11.62 -8.88
CA ASN A 112 -11.07 -12.04 -9.71
C ASN A 112 -11.48 -10.95 -10.72
N GLN A 113 -11.54 -9.68 -10.31
CA GLN A 113 -11.84 -8.56 -11.22
C GLN A 113 -10.77 -8.40 -12.30
N LEU A 114 -9.49 -8.58 -11.97
CA LEU A 114 -8.40 -8.56 -12.95
C LEU A 114 -8.55 -9.71 -13.95
N LEU A 115 -8.69 -10.95 -13.47
CA LEU A 115 -8.75 -12.14 -14.33
C LEU A 115 -10.04 -12.23 -15.16
N SER A 116 -11.13 -11.62 -14.71
CA SER A 116 -12.40 -11.54 -15.45
C SER A 116 -12.52 -10.31 -16.36
N HIS A 117 -11.46 -9.50 -16.49
CA HIS A 117 -11.46 -8.25 -17.27
C HIS A 117 -12.46 -7.18 -16.77
N GLY A 118 -12.89 -7.26 -15.50
CA GLY A 118 -13.71 -6.21 -14.87
C GLY A 118 -12.93 -4.91 -14.65
N VAL A 119 -11.62 -5.04 -14.36
CA VAL A 119 -10.65 -3.94 -14.22
C VAL A 119 -9.35 -4.31 -14.91
N ASP A 120 -8.49 -3.33 -15.17
CA ASP A 120 -7.25 -3.54 -15.94
C ASP A 120 -6.00 -3.60 -15.07
N ALA A 121 -6.00 -2.86 -13.96
CA ALA A 121 -4.90 -2.82 -13.03
C ALA A 121 -5.34 -2.61 -11.59
N PHE A 122 -4.49 -3.03 -10.67
CA PHE A 122 -4.58 -2.70 -9.24
C PHE A 122 -3.30 -1.98 -8.80
N GLY A 123 -3.43 -0.72 -8.37
CA GLY A 123 -2.32 0.09 -7.91
C GLY A 123 -2.02 -0.15 -6.44
N GLU A 124 -0.80 -0.63 -6.15
CA GLU A 124 -0.33 -0.89 -4.79
C GLU A 124 1.21 -0.91 -4.72
N GLY A 125 1.75 -1.17 -3.52
CA GLY A 125 3.18 -1.37 -3.33
C GLY A 125 3.68 -2.65 -4.00
N ASN A 126 4.91 -2.60 -4.52
CA ASN A 126 5.55 -3.73 -5.21
C ASN A 126 5.58 -5.00 -4.35
N VAL A 127 5.78 -4.87 -3.04
CA VAL A 127 5.78 -6.01 -2.11
C VAL A 127 4.43 -6.72 -2.05
N SER A 128 3.32 -5.96 -2.00
CA SER A 128 1.96 -6.51 -1.99
C SER A 128 1.63 -7.16 -3.34
N ASN A 129 1.99 -6.49 -4.43
CA ASN A 129 1.74 -6.98 -5.78
C ASN A 129 2.59 -8.20 -6.12
N GLU A 130 3.85 -8.27 -5.67
CA GLU A 130 4.71 -9.45 -5.81
C GLU A 130 4.13 -10.66 -5.08
N TYR A 131 3.62 -10.45 -3.85
CA TYR A 131 2.93 -11.49 -3.11
C TYR A 131 1.72 -12.03 -3.88
N LEU A 132 0.86 -11.16 -4.41
CA LEU A 132 -0.30 -11.58 -5.20
C LEU A 132 0.13 -12.29 -6.49
N ALA A 133 1.12 -11.76 -7.22
CA ALA A 133 1.61 -12.37 -8.44
C ALA A 133 2.24 -13.76 -8.23
N GLN A 134 2.81 -14.03 -7.05
CA GLN A 134 3.34 -15.34 -6.69
C GLN A 134 2.25 -16.29 -6.19
N LYS A 135 1.25 -15.79 -5.45
CA LYS A 135 0.15 -16.58 -4.89
C LYS A 135 -0.76 -17.18 -5.97
N TYR A 136 -1.06 -16.42 -7.03
CA TYR A 136 -2.03 -16.81 -8.05
C TYR A 136 -1.36 -17.40 -9.29
N VAL A 137 -1.42 -18.72 -9.40
CA VAL A 137 -0.87 -19.51 -10.50
C VAL A 137 -1.92 -20.39 -11.18
N ASP A 138 -1.67 -20.77 -12.43
CA ASP A 138 -2.48 -21.76 -13.15
C ASP A 138 -2.19 -23.19 -12.64
N GLY A 139 -2.89 -24.18 -13.23
CA GLY A 139 -2.69 -25.60 -12.89
C GLY A 139 -1.29 -26.15 -13.18
N ASN A 140 -0.45 -25.42 -13.92
CA ASN A 140 0.93 -25.76 -14.21
C ASN A 140 1.94 -24.94 -13.38
N GLY A 141 1.47 -24.08 -12.48
CA GLY A 141 2.31 -23.22 -11.66
C GLY A 141 2.78 -21.93 -12.34
N HIS A 142 2.26 -21.59 -13.52
CA HIS A 142 2.57 -20.32 -14.16
C HIS A 142 1.77 -19.18 -13.53
N ARG A 143 2.42 -18.04 -13.28
CA ARG A 143 1.79 -16.87 -12.70
C ARG A 143 0.70 -16.32 -13.61
N LEU A 144 -0.48 -16.08 -13.03
CA LEU A 144 -1.61 -15.47 -13.72
C LEU A 144 -1.51 -13.94 -13.81
N LEU A 145 -0.70 -13.35 -12.93
CA LEU A 145 -0.54 -11.90 -12.79
C LEU A 145 0.92 -11.48 -12.98
N ALA A 146 1.13 -10.21 -13.26
CA ALA A 146 2.43 -9.59 -13.40
C ALA A 146 2.44 -8.18 -12.80
N LEU A 147 3.63 -7.70 -12.45
CA LEU A 147 3.83 -6.30 -12.10
C LEU A 147 4.14 -5.50 -13.36
N ALA A 148 3.59 -4.29 -13.43
CA ALA A 148 3.85 -3.28 -14.45
C ALA A 148 4.21 -1.94 -13.79
N ASP A 149 4.89 -1.08 -14.57
CA ASP A 149 5.31 0.28 -14.20
C ASP A 149 5.86 0.39 -12.77
N ILE A 150 6.84 -0.46 -12.43
CA ILE A 150 7.48 -0.42 -11.11
C ILE A 150 8.35 0.83 -11.01
N HIS A 151 8.07 1.71 -10.07
CA HIS A 151 8.79 2.98 -9.95
C HIS A 151 8.85 3.53 -8.52
N THR A 152 9.74 4.50 -8.32
CA THR A 152 9.85 5.27 -7.09
C THR A 152 9.11 6.59 -7.29
N MET A 153 8.30 7.01 -6.30
CA MET A 153 7.68 8.33 -6.29
C MET A 153 8.73 9.42 -5.98
N ASP A 154 8.46 10.67 -6.38
CA ASP A 154 9.35 11.82 -6.11
C ASP A 154 9.73 11.95 -4.63
N GLN A 155 8.75 11.72 -3.75
CA GLN A 155 9.01 11.47 -2.33
C GLN A 155 9.05 9.95 -2.10
N PRO A 156 10.23 9.34 -1.86
CA PRO A 156 10.33 7.90 -1.69
C PRO A 156 9.45 7.40 -0.56
N GLU A 157 8.67 6.35 -0.86
CA GLU A 157 7.70 5.82 0.08
C GLU A 157 8.38 4.94 1.11
N THR A 158 8.44 5.44 2.35
CA THR A 158 8.96 4.68 3.49
C THR A 158 7.84 4.37 4.47
N LEU A 159 7.62 3.08 4.72
CA LEU A 159 6.58 2.60 5.60
C LEU A 159 6.96 2.78 7.06
N ARG A 160 6.00 3.25 7.85
CA ARG A 160 6.13 3.60 9.27
C ARG A 160 4.88 3.16 10.03
N PHE A 161 5.02 3.04 11.33
CA PHE A 161 3.91 2.90 12.25
C PHE A 161 3.50 4.28 12.76
N ALA A 162 2.21 4.51 12.94
CA ALA A 162 1.73 5.60 13.78
C ALA A 162 1.59 5.06 15.21
N VAL A 163 2.08 5.81 16.20
CA VAL A 163 2.21 5.37 17.59
C VAL A 163 1.65 6.46 18.51
N ARG A 164 1.04 6.06 19.61
CA ARG A 164 0.60 6.98 20.66
C ARG A 164 1.81 7.69 21.29
N ALA A 165 1.92 9.00 21.12
CA ALA A 165 3.10 9.78 21.54
C ALA A 165 3.24 9.93 23.06
N THR A 166 2.15 9.76 23.82
CA THR A 166 2.19 9.79 25.29
C THR A 166 2.95 8.59 25.86
N ASP A 167 3.06 7.47 25.13
CA ASP A 167 3.90 6.33 25.50
C ASP A 167 5.27 6.40 24.80
N LYS A 168 6.17 7.20 25.36
CA LYS A 168 7.54 7.35 24.86
C LYS A 168 8.34 6.04 24.90
N ARG A 169 8.01 5.13 25.84
CA ARG A 169 8.71 3.85 25.99
C ARG A 169 8.36 2.93 24.83
N LEU A 170 7.08 2.86 24.46
CA LEU A 170 6.62 2.08 23.31
C LEU A 170 7.30 2.52 22.01
N LEU A 171 7.29 3.83 21.73
CA LEU A 171 7.94 4.37 20.53
C LEU A 171 9.44 4.05 20.49
N HIS A 172 10.13 4.22 21.62
CA HIS A 172 11.55 3.92 21.72
C HIS A 172 11.84 2.44 21.46
N ARG A 173 11.14 1.52 22.14
CA ARG A 173 11.32 0.07 21.96
C ARG A 173 10.98 -0.40 20.56
N LEU A 174 9.96 0.19 19.93
CA LEU A 174 9.60 -0.11 18.55
C LEU A 174 10.72 0.32 17.59
N ASN A 175 11.31 1.49 17.80
CA ASN A 175 12.41 1.98 16.97
C ASN A 175 13.69 1.15 17.16
N GLU A 176 14.01 0.72 18.38
CA GLU A 176 15.12 -0.22 18.63
C GLU A 176 14.90 -1.52 17.84
N PHE A 177 13.70 -2.11 17.94
CA PHE A 177 13.36 -3.33 17.21
C PHE A 177 13.45 -3.15 15.69
N ILE A 178 13.02 -2.02 15.14
CA ILE A 178 13.15 -1.74 13.70
C ILE A 178 14.62 -1.68 13.30
N ALA A 179 15.47 -0.99 14.07
CA ALA A 179 16.89 -0.85 13.79
C ALA A 179 17.62 -2.21 13.82
N GLU A 180 17.34 -3.05 14.82
CA GLU A 180 17.91 -4.40 14.96
C GLU A 180 17.55 -5.34 13.80
N ARG A 181 16.47 -5.06 13.07
CA ARG A 181 15.97 -5.90 11.97
C ARG A 181 16.39 -5.40 10.58
N GLN A 182 17.05 -4.24 10.51
CA GLN A 182 17.55 -3.64 9.27
C GLN A 182 19.04 -3.90 9.04
N THR A 183 19.76 -4.40 10.06
CA THR A 183 21.13 -4.91 9.99
C THR A 183 21.14 -6.40 9.69
#